data_AF-U5DE57-F1
#
_entry.id   AF-U5DE57-F1
#
_cell.length_a   1.000
_cell.length_b   1.000
_cell.length_c   1.000
_cell.angle_alpha   90.00
_cell.angle_beta   90.00
_cell.angle_gamma   90.00
#
_symmetry.space_group_name_H-M   'P 1'
#
loop_
_entity.id
_entity.type
_entity.pdbx_description
1 polymer ?
#
loop_
_entity_poly.entity_id
_entity_poly.type
_entity_poly.pdbx_seq_one_letter_code
_entity_poly.pdbx_strand_id
1 'polypeptide(L)'
;MYQGESDVEEIVSGLPRSVSIAGHGRKDPFLSKLKSQQMTLKGMVKGTRNMLGRYVGKWFYNKGIPFYAANSPYFSPMVSAIQRVGLGVKPPTAYELSGPILDEEVEEVTKWIEEYK
;
A
#
# COMPACT_ATOMS: atom_id res chain seq x y z
N MET A 1 36.61 9.78 -24.50
CA MET A 1 36.83 9.70 -25.96
C MET A 1 35.89 8.64 -26.49
N TYR A 2 34.86 9.08 -27.24
CA TYR A 2 33.95 8.34 -28.14
C TYR A 2 32.99 7.32 -27.47
N GLN A 3 31.66 7.48 -27.43
CA GLN A 3 30.58 7.88 -28.37
C GLN A 3 29.97 6.68 -29.12
N GLY A 4 28.64 6.59 -29.02
CA GLY A 4 27.72 5.93 -29.95
C GLY A 4 27.36 4.49 -29.60
N GLU A 5 26.13 3.99 -29.71
CA GLU A 5 24.84 4.47 -30.21
C GLU A 5 23.81 3.46 -29.64
N SER A 6 22.67 3.91 -29.13
CA SER A 6 21.47 3.05 -29.11
C SER A 6 20.23 3.91 -29.27
N ASP A 7 19.73 3.90 -30.49
CA ASP A 7 18.43 4.41 -30.88
C ASP A 7 17.32 3.86 -29.97
N VAL A 8 16.70 4.76 -29.21
CA VAL A 8 15.34 4.63 -28.70
C VAL A 8 14.63 5.98 -28.87
N GLU A 9 14.81 6.59 -30.04
CA GLU A 9 13.93 7.59 -30.63
C GLU A 9 12.71 6.86 -31.24
N GLU A 10 11.93 6.16 -30.42
CA GLU A 10 10.62 5.67 -30.83
C GLU A 10 9.69 5.54 -29.62
N ILE A 11 9.40 6.66 -28.97
CA ILE A 11 8.22 6.72 -28.09
C ILE A 11 7.43 7.98 -28.44
N VAL A 12 6.74 7.86 -29.57
CA VAL A 12 5.37 8.33 -29.75
C VAL A 12 5.20 9.85 -29.59
N SER A 13 5.48 10.49 -30.73
CA SER A 13 4.84 11.62 -31.40
C SER A 13 3.30 11.80 -31.24
N GLY A 14 2.72 11.48 -30.08
CA GLY A 14 1.27 11.38 -29.89
C GLY A 14 0.62 12.47 -29.04
N LEU A 15 1.24 13.63 -28.80
CA LEU A 15 0.58 14.72 -28.05
C LEU A 15 -0.19 15.65 -29.02
N PRO A 16 -1.53 15.69 -29.00
CA PRO A 16 -2.25 16.65 -29.81
C PRO A 16 -2.03 18.06 -29.26
N ARG A 17 -1.47 18.92 -30.12
CA ARG A 17 -1.34 20.37 -29.92
C ARG A 17 -2.73 20.96 -29.72
N SER A 18 -3.03 21.50 -28.55
CA SER A 18 -4.35 22.06 -28.22
C SER A 18 -4.65 23.28 -29.09
N VAL A 19 -5.52 23.11 -30.08
CA VAL A 19 -6.09 24.22 -30.86
C VAL A 19 -7.22 24.84 -30.04
N SER A 20 -7.07 26.11 -29.67
CA SER A 20 -8.14 26.89 -29.07
C SER A 20 -9.05 27.43 -30.17
N ILE A 21 -10.20 26.80 -30.39
CA ILE A 21 -11.27 27.38 -31.22
C ILE A 21 -12.28 28.04 -30.29
N ALA A 22 -12.33 29.37 -30.34
CA ALA A 22 -13.43 30.17 -29.81
C ALA A 22 -14.69 29.87 -30.65
N GLY A 23 -15.43 28.83 -30.25
CA GLY A 23 -16.69 28.43 -30.87
C GLY A 23 -17.83 28.56 -29.86
N HIS A 24 -18.73 29.51 -30.10
CA HIS A 24 -19.99 29.63 -29.39
C HIS A 24 -20.91 28.48 -29.86
N GLY A 25 -21.00 27.40 -29.07
CA GLY A 25 -21.76 26.20 -29.44
C GLY A 25 -22.20 25.41 -28.22
N ARG A 26 -23.47 24.96 -28.23
CA ARG A 26 -24.15 24.20 -27.17
C ARG A 26 -23.23 23.16 -26.53
N LYS A 27 -23.16 23.16 -25.20
CA LYS A 27 -22.49 22.09 -24.43
C LYS A 27 -23.24 20.79 -24.68
N ASP A 28 -22.56 19.85 -25.34
CA ASP A 28 -23.03 18.49 -25.52
C ASP A 28 -23.14 17.78 -24.14
N PRO A 29 -24.29 17.17 -23.78
CA PRO A 29 -24.48 16.49 -22.51
C PRO A 29 -23.53 15.29 -22.29
N PHE A 30 -23.09 14.63 -23.36
CA PHE A 30 -22.12 13.53 -23.31
C PHE A 30 -20.72 14.03 -22.93
N LEU A 31 -20.31 15.22 -23.39
CA LEU A 31 -19.03 15.83 -22.99
C LEU A 31 -19.01 16.31 -21.53
N SER A 32 -20.17 16.63 -20.94
CA SER A 32 -20.26 17.04 -19.53
C SER A 32 -20.03 15.90 -18.53
N LYS A 33 -20.21 14.65 -18.99
CA LYS A 33 -20.09 13.43 -18.19
C LYS A 33 -18.66 12.90 -18.11
N LEU A 34 -17.77 13.44 -18.94
CA LEU A 34 -16.33 13.28 -18.84
C LEU A 34 -15.71 14.37 -17.93
N LYS A 35 -16.42 14.79 -16.86
CA LYS A 35 -15.71 15.30 -15.69
C LYS A 35 -14.95 14.11 -15.13
N SER A 36 -13.68 14.02 -15.47
CA SER A 36 -12.74 13.18 -14.74
C SER A 36 -13.02 13.40 -13.25
N GLN A 37 -13.36 12.32 -12.54
CA GLN A 37 -13.43 12.36 -11.10
C GLN A 37 -12.01 12.65 -10.63
N GLN A 38 -11.68 13.94 -10.46
CA GLN A 38 -10.41 14.34 -9.87
C GLN A 38 -10.39 13.75 -8.46
N MET A 39 -9.71 12.62 -8.33
CA MET A 39 -9.44 11.99 -7.04
C MET A 39 -8.51 12.93 -6.29
N THR A 40 -9.07 13.69 -5.35
CA THR A 40 -8.28 14.57 -4.48
C THR A 40 -7.33 13.72 -3.65
N LEU A 41 -6.14 14.23 -3.31
CA LEU A 41 -5.16 13.52 -2.47
C LEU A 41 -5.78 12.95 -1.18
N LYS A 42 -6.70 13.70 -0.57
CA LYS A 42 -7.50 13.27 0.58
C LYS A 42 -8.36 12.02 0.29
N GLY A 43 -8.93 11.92 -0.91
CA GLY A 43 -9.69 10.77 -1.39
C GLY A 43 -8.81 9.54 -1.66
N MET A 44 -7.60 9.73 -2.20
CA MET A 44 -6.61 8.66 -2.39
C MET A 44 -6.12 8.09 -1.05
N VAL A 45 -5.75 8.95 -0.10
CA VAL A 45 -5.34 8.53 1.25
C VAL A 45 -6.48 7.79 1.97
N LYS A 46 -7.73 8.25 1.80
CA LYS A 46 -8.92 7.53 2.31
C LYS A 46 -9.09 6.17 1.64
N GLY A 47 -8.83 6.05 0.34
CA GLY A 47 -8.87 4.80 -0.42
C GLY A 47 -7.82 3.77 0.05
N THR A 48 -6.57 4.19 0.26
CA THR A 48 -5.48 3.32 0.71
C THR A 48 -5.69 2.82 2.14
N ARG A 49 -6.12 3.69 3.07
CA ARG A 49 -6.50 3.28 4.43
C ARG A 49 -7.66 2.26 4.42
N ASN A 50 -8.56 2.38 3.44
CA ASN A 50 -9.68 1.45 3.28
C ASN A 50 -9.23 0.06 2.82
N MET A 51 -8.15 -0.06 2.05
CA MET A 51 -7.64 -1.34 1.55
C MET A 51 -6.96 -2.15 2.66
N LEU A 52 -6.03 -1.54 3.41
CA LEU A 52 -5.36 -2.21 4.54
C LEU A 52 -6.37 -2.71 5.57
N GLY A 53 -7.29 -1.83 6.01
CA GLY A 53 -8.32 -2.19 6.96
C GLY A 53 -9.22 -3.34 6.48
N ARG A 54 -9.52 -3.41 5.18
CA ARG A 54 -10.29 -4.53 4.59
C ARG A 54 -9.54 -5.86 4.67
N TYR A 55 -8.26 -5.90 4.33
CA TYR A 55 -7.49 -7.16 4.37
C TYR A 55 -7.26 -7.64 5.81
N VAL A 56 -6.91 -6.72 6.71
CA VAL A 56 -6.77 -7.05 8.14
C VAL A 56 -8.10 -7.53 8.71
N GLY A 57 -9.20 -6.82 8.44
CA GLY A 57 -10.54 -7.23 8.89
C GLY A 57 -10.96 -8.61 8.35
N LYS A 58 -10.67 -8.91 7.07
CA LYS A 58 -10.92 -10.24 6.50
C LYS A 58 -10.11 -11.33 7.20
N TRP A 59 -8.85 -11.08 7.52
CA TRP A 59 -8.01 -12.04 8.24
C TRP A 59 -8.53 -12.30 9.66
N PHE A 60 -8.89 -11.24 10.40
CA PHE A 60 -9.52 -11.36 11.73
C PHE A 60 -10.79 -12.21 11.66
N TYR A 61 -11.70 -11.90 10.73
CA TYR A 61 -12.95 -12.65 10.56
C TYR A 61 -12.70 -14.12 10.21
N ASN A 62 -11.83 -14.40 9.25
CA ASN A 62 -11.52 -15.76 8.81
C ASN A 62 -10.86 -16.62 9.90
N LYS A 63 -10.08 -16.00 10.78
CA LYS A 63 -9.39 -16.69 11.89
C LYS A 63 -10.16 -16.66 13.21
N GLY A 64 -11.33 -16.02 13.24
CA GLY A 64 -12.13 -15.88 14.47
C GLY A 64 -11.44 -15.06 15.56
N ILE A 65 -10.56 -14.12 15.17
CA ILE A 65 -9.82 -13.28 16.12
C ILE A 65 -10.74 -12.15 16.61
N PRO A 66 -10.93 -11.97 17.93
CA PRO A 66 -11.69 -10.84 18.45
C PRO A 66 -11.08 -9.50 18.00
N PHE A 67 -11.90 -8.55 17.53
CA PHE A 67 -11.41 -7.24 17.07
C PHE A 67 -10.67 -6.45 18.16
N TYR A 68 -10.94 -6.75 19.44
CA TYR A 68 -10.19 -6.18 20.57
C TYR A 68 -8.70 -6.50 20.51
N ALA A 69 -8.27 -7.57 19.83
CA ALA A 69 -6.85 -7.88 19.65
C ALA A 69 -6.07 -6.78 18.91
N ALA A 70 -6.75 -5.91 18.14
CA ALA A 70 -6.13 -4.73 17.53
C ALA A 70 -5.68 -3.66 18.55
N ASN A 71 -6.15 -3.72 19.80
CA ASN A 71 -5.72 -2.83 20.88
C ASN A 71 -4.42 -3.30 21.56
N SER A 72 -3.86 -4.45 21.13
CA SER A 72 -2.58 -4.94 21.62
C SER A 72 -1.45 -3.93 21.32
N PRO A 73 -0.49 -3.72 22.25
CA PRO A 73 0.66 -2.84 22.00
C PRO A 73 1.50 -3.29 20.80
N TYR A 74 1.40 -4.55 20.38
CA TYR A 74 2.15 -5.12 19.26
C TYR A 74 1.47 -4.90 17.89
N PHE A 75 0.18 -4.54 17.85
CA PHE A 75 -0.56 -4.42 16.59
C PHE A 75 -0.07 -3.26 15.72
N SER A 76 0.13 -2.07 16.31
CA SER A 76 0.62 -0.89 15.58
C SER A 76 2.08 -1.05 15.12
N PRO A 77 3.02 -1.58 15.95
CA PRO A 77 4.36 -1.96 15.51
C PRO A 77 4.36 -2.95 14.34
N MET A 78 3.55 -4.02 14.41
CA MET A 78 3.44 -5.00 13.33
C MET A 78 3.05 -4.35 11.99
N VAL A 79 2.02 -3.50 11.99
CA VAL A 79 1.59 -2.79 10.77
C VAL A 79 2.69 -1.85 10.25
N SER A 80 3.40 -1.17 11.15
CA SER A 80 4.49 -0.26 10.80
C SER A 80 5.68 -1.00 10.19
N ALA A 81 6.02 -2.19 10.72
CA ALA A 81 7.07 -3.04 10.16
C ALA A 81 6.73 -3.48 8.73
N ILE A 82 5.49 -3.94 8.49
CA ILE A 82 5.02 -4.32 7.15
C ILE A 82 5.14 -3.15 6.16
N GLN A 83 4.78 -1.94 6.58
CA GLN A 83 4.89 -0.74 5.73
C GLN A 83 6.34 -0.37 5.41
N ARG A 84 7.26 -0.52 6.37
CA ARG A 84 8.68 -0.22 6.21
C ARG A 84 9.39 -1.18 5.26
N VAL A 85 9.07 -2.46 5.37
CA VAL A 85 9.71 -3.53 4.59
C VAL A 85 9.33 -3.43 3.10
N GLY A 86 8.18 -2.85 2.77
CA GLY A 86 7.79 -2.54 1.40
C GLY A 86 7.31 -3.76 0.60
N LEU A 87 7.11 -3.56 -0.70
CA LEU A 87 6.62 -4.61 -1.61
C LEU A 87 7.76 -5.57 -1.96
N GLY A 88 7.51 -6.88 -1.88
CA GLY A 88 8.44 -7.93 -2.35
C GLY A 88 8.95 -8.85 -1.25
N VAL A 89 8.72 -8.54 0.02
CA VAL A 89 9.06 -9.44 1.12
C VAL A 89 7.97 -10.48 1.31
N LYS A 90 8.39 -11.74 1.39
CA LYS A 90 7.51 -12.86 1.64
C LYS A 90 7.04 -12.79 3.10
N PRO A 91 5.74 -12.93 3.37
CA PRO A 91 5.26 -13.06 4.73
C PRO A 91 5.88 -14.32 5.36
N PRO A 92 6.12 -14.32 6.68
CA PRO A 92 6.63 -15.50 7.36
C PRO A 92 5.65 -16.66 7.24
N THR A 93 6.19 -17.86 7.13
CA THR A 93 5.42 -19.10 7.09
C THR A 93 4.96 -19.50 8.50
N ALA A 94 3.97 -20.39 8.58
CA ALA A 94 3.52 -20.91 9.86
C ALA A 94 4.63 -21.61 10.64
N TYR A 95 5.54 -22.32 9.95
CA TYR A 95 6.69 -22.99 10.56
C TYR A 95 7.68 -21.98 11.15
N GLU A 96 8.01 -20.92 10.42
CA GLU A 96 8.89 -19.86 10.92
C GLU A 96 8.28 -19.15 12.13
N LEU A 97 6.97 -18.86 12.10
CA LEU A 97 6.26 -18.24 13.20
C LEU A 97 6.17 -19.13 14.45
N SER A 98 6.05 -20.45 14.31
CA SER A 98 5.93 -21.38 15.44
C SER A 98 7.25 -21.92 15.95
N GLY A 99 8.32 -21.78 15.17
CA GLY A 99 9.66 -22.24 15.52
C GLY A 99 10.56 -21.06 15.85
N PRO A 100 11.51 -20.70 14.97
CA PRO A 100 12.58 -19.76 15.30
C PRO A 100 12.09 -18.41 15.80
N ILE A 101 11.02 -17.84 15.22
CA ILE A 101 10.49 -16.53 15.66
C ILE A 101 9.89 -16.62 17.06
N LEU A 102 9.21 -17.72 17.39
CA LEU A 102 8.65 -17.92 18.72
C LEU A 102 9.74 -18.15 19.76
N ASP A 103 10.78 -18.91 19.38
CA ASP A 103 11.92 -19.19 20.25
C ASP A 103 12.66 -17.89 20.62
N GLU A 104 12.88 -17.00 19.65
CA GLU A 104 13.46 -15.67 19.86
C GLU A 104 12.63 -14.82 20.84
N GLU A 105 11.30 -14.75 20.64
CA GLU A 105 10.40 -14.00 21.55
C GLU A 105 10.41 -14.57 22.98
N VAL A 106 10.48 -15.90 23.12
CA VAL A 106 10.57 -16.55 24.44
C VAL A 106 11.89 -16.23 25.14
N GLU A 107 13.00 -16.25 24.40
CA GLU A 107 14.32 -15.89 24.94
C GLU A 107 14.35 -14.43 25.39
N GLU A 108 13.86 -13.50 24.56
CA GLU A 108 13.76 -12.09 24.91
C GLU A 108 12.96 -11.90 26.19
N VAL A 109 11.75 -12.45 26.27
CA VAL A 109 10.88 -12.33 27.47
C VAL A 109 11.54 -12.95 28.71
N THR A 110 12.21 -14.10 28.56
CA THR A 110 12.90 -14.75 29.67
C THR A 110 14.02 -13.86 30.21
N LYS A 111 14.81 -13.25 29.33
CA LYS A 111 15.86 -12.30 29.71
C LYS A 111 15.28 -11.07 30.42
N TRP A 112 14.18 -10.50 29.90
CA TRP A 112 13.47 -9.41 30.56
C TRP A 112 12.99 -9.80 31.96
N ILE A 113 12.59 -11.05 32.20
CA ILE A 113 12.19 -11.51 33.53
C ILE A 113 13.40 -11.65 34.46
N GLU A 114 14.51 -12.19 33.96
CA GLU A 114 15.75 -12.38 34.75
C GLU A 114 16.39 -11.06 35.16
N GLU A 115 16.34 -10.04 34.30
CA GLU A 115 16.87 -8.70 34.60
C GLU A 115 16.11 -7.99 35.74
N TYR A 116 14.85 -8.40 35.99
CA TYR A 116 13.98 -7.83 37.02
C TYR A 116 13.72 -8.78 38.21
N LYS A 117 14.45 -9.90 38.29
CA LYS A 117 14.47 -10.80 39.46
C LYS A 117 15.45 -10.32 40.53
#